data_AF-A0A1G5V5J2-F1
#
_entry.id   AF-A0A1G5V5J2-F1
#
_cell.length_a   1.000
_cell.length_b   1.000
_cell.length_c   1.000
_cell.angle_alpha   90.00
_cell.angle_beta   90.00
_cell.angle_gamma   90.00
#
_symmetry.space_group_name_H-M   'P 1'
#
loop_
_entity.id
_entity.type
_entity.pdbx_description
1 polymer ?
#
loop_
_entity_poly.entity_id
_entity_poly.type
_entity_poly.pdbx_seq_one_letter_code
_entity_poly.pdbx_strand_id
1 'polypeptide(L)'
;MVQLIVGNKGKGKTKVLLEKVNSEVKKTSGNIVYLDSNTKHMFELNNKIRLINVTDYAIDNCSEFIGFILGIISQDHDLQKMYFDSFLEIAGLSDETLGMSIDKLIAISEKFKVDFIISISKDASELPENCKPYIEVAL
;
A
#
# COMPACT_ATOMS: atom_id res chain seq x y z
N MET A 1 -2.91 0.42 11.43
CA MET A 1 -1.45 0.19 11.50
C MET A 1 -0.82 0.39 10.13
N VAL A 2 0.44 0.84 10.06
CA VAL A 2 1.22 0.91 8.80
C VAL A 2 2.36 -0.08 8.86
N GLN A 3 2.55 -0.88 7.80
CA GLN A 3 3.66 -1.82 7.63
C GLN A 3 4.35 -1.60 6.29
N LEU A 4 5.68 -1.57 6.30
CA LEU A 4 6.50 -1.36 5.11
C LEU A 4 7.25 -2.65 4.74
N ILE A 5 7.17 -3.00 3.47
CA ILE A 5 7.96 -4.05 2.83
C ILE A 5 8.93 -3.36 1.88
N VAL A 6 10.21 -3.40 2.19
CA VAL A 6 11.24 -2.56 1.57
C VAL A 6 12.29 -3.43 0.90
N GLY A 7 12.98 -2.88 -0.09
CA GLY A 7 14.00 -3.57 -0.87
C GLY A 7 14.05 -3.07 -2.31
N ASN A 8 15.17 -3.31 -2.99
CA ASN A 8 15.35 -2.87 -4.37
C ASN A 8 14.36 -3.52 -5.36
N LYS A 9 14.19 -2.91 -6.54
CA LYS A 9 13.33 -3.48 -7.60
C LYS A 9 13.80 -4.89 -7.95
N GLY A 10 12.87 -5.85 -8.04
CA GLY A 10 13.17 -7.26 -8.32
C GLY A 10 13.53 -8.13 -7.11
N LYS A 11 13.57 -7.60 -5.87
CA LYS A 11 13.85 -8.39 -4.66
C LYS A 11 12.68 -9.24 -4.12
N GLY A 12 11.55 -9.31 -4.85
CA GLY A 12 10.43 -10.17 -4.48
C GLY A 12 9.38 -9.55 -3.55
N LYS A 13 9.38 -8.22 -3.36
CA LYS A 13 8.38 -7.50 -2.52
C LYS A 13 6.93 -7.84 -2.89
N THR A 14 6.59 -7.77 -4.18
CA THR A 14 5.26 -8.13 -4.68
C THR A 14 4.84 -9.54 -4.28
N LYS A 15 5.77 -10.51 -4.36
CA LYS A 15 5.49 -11.89 -3.91
C LYS A 15 5.15 -11.93 -2.41
N VAL A 16 5.89 -11.19 -1.58
CA VAL A 16 5.58 -11.08 -0.14
C VAL A 16 4.20 -10.44 0.09
N LEU A 17 3.85 -9.39 -0.65
CA LEU A 17 2.52 -8.77 -0.58
C LEU A 17 1.41 -9.76 -0.95
N LEU A 18 1.55 -10.46 -2.08
CA LEU A 18 0.58 -11.44 -2.58
C LEU A 18 0.39 -12.60 -1.60
N GLU A 19 1.46 -13.14 -1.04
CA GLU A 19 1.38 -14.21 -0.03
C GLU A 19 0.67 -13.70 1.24
N LYS A 20 1.01 -12.49 1.70
CA LYS A 20 0.42 -11.89 2.90
C LYS A 20 -1.07 -11.61 2.72
N VAL A 21 -1.48 -10.94 1.63
CA VAL A 21 -2.88 -10.59 1.39
C VAL A 21 -3.76 -11.83 1.23
N ASN A 22 -3.28 -12.86 0.52
CA ASN A 22 -4.01 -14.13 0.34
C ASN A 22 -4.12 -14.96 1.63
N SER A 23 -3.19 -14.79 2.55
CA SER A 23 -3.26 -15.40 3.89
C SER A 23 -4.23 -14.63 4.78
N GLU A 24 -4.17 -13.30 4.76
CA GLU A 24 -4.96 -12.44 5.64
C GLU A 24 -6.43 -12.36 5.25
N VAL A 25 -6.77 -12.40 3.96
CA VAL A 25 -8.17 -12.40 3.50
C VAL A 25 -8.98 -13.59 4.03
N LYS A 26 -8.32 -14.69 4.38
CA LYS A 26 -8.97 -15.87 4.99
C LYS A 26 -9.40 -15.64 6.44
N LYS A 27 -8.79 -14.65 7.10
CA LYS A 27 -8.98 -14.31 8.52
C LYS A 27 -9.67 -12.96 8.72
N THR A 28 -9.70 -12.14 7.67
CA THR A 28 -10.28 -10.80 7.68
C THR A 28 -11.79 -10.92 7.52
N SER A 29 -12.54 -10.26 8.40
CA SER A 29 -14.01 -10.26 8.35
C SER A 29 -14.58 -9.19 7.44
N GLY A 30 -13.83 -8.10 7.23
CA GLY A 30 -14.19 -7.00 6.34
C GLY A 30 -13.50 -7.07 4.98
N ASN A 31 -13.52 -5.94 4.27
CA ASN A 31 -12.99 -5.82 2.91
C ASN A 31 -11.49 -5.56 2.92
N ILE A 32 -10.82 -6.07 1.88
CA ILE A 32 -9.41 -5.79 1.58
C ILE A 32 -9.32 -5.22 0.17
N VAL A 33 -8.60 -4.11 0.03
CA VAL A 33 -8.27 -3.50 -1.25
C VAL A 33 -6.80 -3.71 -1.56
N TYR A 34 -6.49 -4.08 -2.79
CA TYR A 34 -5.13 -4.16 -3.31
C TYR A 34 -4.97 -3.12 -4.43
N LEU A 35 -4.00 -2.23 -4.28
CA LEU A 35 -3.66 -1.19 -5.24
C LEU A 35 -2.41 -1.60 -6.01
N ASP A 36 -2.49 -1.49 -7.34
CA ASP A 36 -1.42 -1.90 -8.25
C ASP A 36 -1.33 -0.88 -9.41
N SER A 37 -0.21 -0.87 -10.12
CA SER A 37 -0.02 -0.09 -11.34
C SER A 37 -0.47 -0.84 -12.60
N ASN A 38 -0.91 -2.10 -12.46
CA ASN A 38 -1.44 -2.91 -13.55
C ASN A 38 -2.34 -4.04 -13.02
N THR A 39 -2.91 -4.84 -13.91
CA THR A 39 -3.83 -5.94 -13.55
C THR A 39 -3.21 -7.33 -13.62
N LYS A 40 -1.88 -7.46 -13.75
CA LYS A 40 -1.21 -8.77 -13.94
C LYS A 40 -1.46 -9.74 -12.79
N HIS A 41 -1.56 -9.22 -11.57
CA HIS A 41 -1.74 -10.03 -10.36
C HIS A 41 -3.20 -10.38 -10.06
N MET A 42 -4.14 -10.01 -10.92
CA MET A 42 -5.57 -10.30 -10.73
C MET A 42 -5.85 -11.79 -10.51
N PHE A 43 -5.16 -12.68 -11.23
CA PHE A 43 -5.34 -14.13 -11.12
C PHE A 43 -4.63 -14.76 -9.92
N GLU A 44 -3.73 -14.01 -9.27
CA GLU A 44 -2.99 -14.45 -8.08
C GLU A 44 -3.69 -14.04 -6.78
N LEU A 45 -4.70 -13.17 -6.86
CA LEU A 45 -5.47 -12.69 -5.72
C LEU A 45 -6.71 -13.55 -5.49
N ASN A 46 -7.00 -13.81 -4.22
CA ASN A 46 -8.28 -14.36 -3.80
C ASN A 46 -9.43 -13.45 -4.27
N ASN A 47 -10.53 -14.06 -4.72
CA ASN A 47 -11.70 -13.35 -5.25
C ASN A 47 -12.40 -12.40 -4.26
N LYS A 48 -12.11 -12.50 -2.96
CA LYS A 48 -12.59 -11.55 -1.94
C LYS A 48 -11.75 -10.26 -1.86
N ILE A 49 -10.59 -10.23 -2.50
CA ILE A 49 -9.71 -9.06 -2.53
C ILE A 49 -10.11 -8.20 -3.71
N ARG A 50 -10.36 -6.91 -3.45
CA ARG A 50 -10.66 -5.94 -4.51
C ARG A 50 -9.36 -5.38 -5.07
N LEU A 51 -8.99 -5.78 -6.29
CA LEU A 51 -7.91 -5.16 -7.04
C LEU A 51 -8.39 -3.83 -7.65
N ILE A 52 -7.59 -2.78 -7.50
CA ILE A 52 -7.78 -1.50 -8.18
C ILE A 52 -6.48 -1.16 -8.91
N ASN A 53 -6.59 -0.99 -10.23
CA ASN A 53 -5.50 -0.45 -11.03
C ASN A 53 -5.48 1.08 -10.88
N VAL A 54 -4.46 1.60 -10.22
CA VAL A 54 -4.36 3.03 -9.88
C VAL A 54 -4.12 3.89 -11.12
N THR A 55 -3.48 3.35 -12.15
CA THR A 55 -3.18 4.11 -13.38
C THR A 55 -4.42 4.56 -14.14
N ASP A 56 -5.57 3.93 -13.89
CA ASP A 56 -6.83 4.26 -14.56
C ASP A 56 -7.44 5.58 -14.05
N TYR A 57 -6.90 6.16 -12.97
CA TYR A 57 -7.47 7.32 -12.27
C TYR A 57 -6.64 8.60 -12.40
N ALA A 58 -5.62 8.62 -13.26
CA ALA A 58 -4.77 9.79 -13.52
C ALA A 58 -4.21 10.44 -12.23
N ILE A 59 -3.62 9.61 -11.37
CA ILE A 59 -2.97 10.07 -10.12
C ILE A 59 -1.51 10.40 -10.43
N ASP A 60 -1.15 11.67 -10.33
CA ASP A 60 0.16 12.18 -10.71
C ASP A 60 1.02 12.60 -9.51
N ASN A 61 0.43 12.74 -8.32
CA ASN A 61 1.15 13.15 -7.12
C ASN A 61 0.55 12.63 -5.80
N CYS A 62 1.32 12.81 -4.73
CA CYS A 62 0.96 12.42 -3.36
C CYS A 62 -0.42 12.94 -2.91
N SER A 63 -0.76 14.20 -3.21
CA SER A 63 -1.99 14.80 -2.71
C SER A 63 -3.22 14.16 -3.36
N GLU A 64 -3.15 13.89 -4.66
CA GLU A 64 -4.17 13.14 -5.40
C GLU A 64 -4.27 11.71 -4.90
N PHE A 65 -3.13 11.04 -4.66
CA PHE A 65 -3.12 9.68 -4.11
C PHE A 65 -3.81 9.64 -2.73
N ILE A 66 -3.47 10.56 -1.84
CA ILE A 66 -4.12 10.65 -0.52
C ILE A 66 -5.63 10.92 -0.65
N GLY A 67 -6.02 11.81 -1.56
CA GLY A 67 -7.44 12.04 -1.87
C GLY A 67 -8.13 10.77 -2.35
N PHE A 68 -7.48 9.99 -3.21
CA PHE A 68 -7.97 8.71 -3.70
C PHE A 68 -8.14 7.67 -2.60
N ILE A 69 -7.16 7.53 -1.70
CA ILE A 69 -7.27 6.65 -0.52
C ILE A 69 -8.45 7.05 0.37
N LEU A 70 -8.59 8.34 0.66
CA LEU A 70 -9.72 8.85 1.45
C LEU A 70 -11.06 8.60 0.74
N GLY A 71 -11.09 8.72 -0.58
CA GLY A 71 -12.24 8.38 -1.42
C GLY A 71 -12.64 6.91 -1.26
N ILE A 72 -11.70 5.98 -1.37
CA ILE A 72 -11.95 4.54 -1.17
C ILE A 72 -12.49 4.27 0.24
N ILE A 73 -11.82 4.80 1.27
CA ILE A 73 -12.26 4.65 2.67
C ILE A 73 -13.67 5.22 2.88
N SER A 74 -14.00 6.35 2.25
CA SER A 74 -15.32 6.99 2.40
C SER A 74 -16.49 6.16 1.85
N GLN A 75 -16.22 5.24 0.92
CA GLN A 75 -17.24 4.41 0.27
C GLN A 75 -17.38 3.02 0.89
N ASP A 76 -16.43 2.60 1.74
CA ASP A 76 -16.37 1.24 2.27
C ASP A 76 -16.17 1.27 3.80
N HIS A 77 -17.29 1.23 4.52
CA HIS A 77 -17.30 1.21 5.98
C HIS A 77 -16.71 -0.06 6.61
N ASP A 78 -16.66 -1.15 5.84
CA ASP A 78 -16.14 -2.45 6.28
C ASP A 78 -14.69 -2.65 5.81
N LEU A 79 -14.05 -1.64 5.21
CA LEU A 79 -12.66 -1.70 4.78
C LEU A 79 -11.75 -1.88 5.99
N GLN A 80 -11.03 -3.00 6.04
CA GLN A 80 -10.10 -3.28 7.13
C GLN A 80 -8.65 -3.07 6.70
N LYS A 81 -8.30 -3.41 5.46
CA LYS A 81 -6.90 -3.37 5.00
C LYS A 81 -6.76 -2.87 3.57
N MET A 82 -5.68 -2.16 3.33
CA MET A 82 -5.23 -1.83 1.98
C MET A 82 -3.78 -2.24 1.76
N TYR A 83 -3.50 -2.80 0.60
CA TYR A 83 -2.17 -3.18 0.15
C TYR A 83 -1.77 -2.27 -1.01
N PHE A 84 -0.61 -1.64 -0.90
CA PHE A 84 -0.06 -0.73 -1.90
C PHE A 84 1.15 -1.39 -2.55
N ASP A 85 1.03 -1.87 -3.78
CA ASP A 85 2.18 -2.38 -4.51
C ASP A 85 2.83 -1.28 -5.34
N SER A 86 4.16 -1.27 -5.35
CA SER A 86 4.99 -0.26 -6.00
C SER A 86 4.60 1.16 -5.59
N PHE A 87 4.55 1.43 -4.28
CA PHE A 87 4.01 2.68 -3.71
C PHE A 87 4.56 3.95 -4.35
N LEU A 88 5.87 4.01 -4.62
CA LEU A 88 6.50 5.18 -5.26
C LEU A 88 5.91 5.47 -6.64
N GLU A 89 5.56 4.43 -7.39
CA GLU A 89 4.97 4.51 -8.73
C GLU A 89 3.50 4.93 -8.65
N ILE A 90 2.69 4.21 -7.88
CA ILE A 90 1.23 4.45 -7.82
C ILE A 90 0.85 5.75 -7.11
N ALA A 91 1.71 6.29 -6.26
CA ALA A 91 1.47 7.54 -5.53
C ALA A 91 2.22 8.75 -6.12
N GLY A 92 2.92 8.58 -7.25
CA GLY A 92 3.66 9.67 -7.91
C GLY A 92 4.68 10.34 -7.00
N LEU A 93 5.42 9.54 -6.22
CA LEU A 93 6.29 10.06 -5.18
C LEU A 93 7.73 10.25 -5.65
N SER A 94 8.29 11.38 -5.26
CA SER A 94 9.74 11.59 -5.21
C SER A 94 10.29 11.22 -3.83
N ASP A 95 11.60 11.04 -3.76
CA ASP A 95 12.36 10.78 -2.54
C ASP A 95 12.06 11.77 -1.40
N GLU A 96 11.93 13.05 -1.76
CA GLU A 96 11.66 14.14 -0.82
C GLU A 96 10.28 14.05 -0.18
N THR A 97 9.30 13.50 -0.92
CA THR A 97 7.90 13.43 -0.50
C THR A 97 7.54 12.14 0.23
N LEU A 98 8.42 11.13 0.20
CA LEU A 98 8.15 9.81 0.77
C LEU A 98 7.85 9.87 2.27
N GLY A 99 8.72 10.51 3.05
CA GLY A 99 8.56 10.60 4.51
C GLY A 99 7.23 11.25 4.91
N MET A 100 6.92 12.40 4.31
CA MET A 100 5.66 13.12 4.56
C MET A 100 4.42 12.30 4.14
N SER A 101 4.54 11.50 3.08
CA SER A 101 3.45 10.65 2.60
C SER A 101 3.14 9.52 3.59
N ILE A 102 4.18 8.89 4.15
CA ILE A 102 4.02 7.86 5.18
C ILE A 102 3.40 8.46 6.45
N ASP A 103 3.82 9.63 6.90
CA ASP A 103 3.22 10.31 8.06
C ASP A 103 1.72 10.56 7.87
N LYS A 104 1.32 11.01 6.68
CA LYS A 104 -0.11 11.19 6.34
C LYS A 104 -0.86 9.85 6.37
N LEU A 105 -0.27 8.78 5.82
CA LEU A 105 -0.89 7.46 5.82
C LEU A 105 -1.02 6.89 7.24
N ILE A 106 -0.05 7.15 8.13
CA ILE A 106 -0.15 6.78 9.56
C ILE A 106 -1.34 7.48 10.20
N ALA A 107 -1.45 8.81 10.03
CA ALA A 107 -2.57 9.57 10.59
C ALA A 107 -3.95 9.10 10.06
N ILE A 108 -4.03 8.77 8.77
CA ILE A 108 -5.24 8.20 8.15
C ILE A 108 -5.54 6.83 8.75
N SER A 109 -4.54 5.95 8.83
CA SER A 109 -4.68 4.61 9.39
C SER A 109 -5.20 4.64 10.83
N GLU A 110 -4.68 5.53 11.67
CA GLU A 110 -5.10 5.68 13.06
C GLU A 110 -6.52 6.24 13.19
N LYS A 111 -6.88 7.20 12.33
CA LYS A 111 -8.19 7.85 12.34
C LYS A 111 -9.29 6.90 11.90
N PHE A 112 -9.07 6.16 10.81
CA PHE A 112 -10.09 5.32 10.19
C PHE A 112 -10.00 3.85 10.58
N LYS A 113 -8.96 3.46 11.35
CA LYS A 113 -8.72 2.08 11.78
C LYS A 113 -8.56 1.11 10.61
N VAL A 114 -7.97 1.58 9.51
CA VAL A 114 -7.63 0.78 8.32
C VAL A 114 -6.13 0.50 8.34
N ASP A 115 -5.74 -0.76 8.15
CA ASP A 115 -4.33 -1.15 8.07
C ASP A 115 -3.77 -0.95 6.67
N PHE A 116 -2.56 -0.41 6.57
CA PHE A 116 -1.86 -0.22 5.30
C PHE A 116 -0.60 -1.06 5.25
N ILE A 117 -0.47 -1.87 4.20
CA ILE A 117 0.71 -2.68 3.91
C ILE A 117 1.31 -2.18 2.61
N ILE A 118 2.53 -1.65 2.66
CA ILE A 118 3.08 -0.80 1.61
C ILE A 118 4.39 -1.37 1.09
N SER A 119 4.49 -1.60 -0.22
CA SER A 119 5.72 -2.03 -0.88
C SER A 119 6.50 -0.81 -1.39
N ILE A 120 7.74 -0.64 -0.94
CA ILE A 120 8.61 0.48 -1.34
C ILE A 120 9.85 -0.07 -2.04
N SER A 121 10.09 0.37 -3.27
CA SER A 121 11.24 -0.04 -4.07
C SER A 121 12.50 0.75 -3.73
N LYS A 122 12.90 0.71 -2.45
CA LYS A 122 14.12 1.31 -1.90
C LYS A 122 14.72 0.41 -0.84
N ASP A 123 16.03 0.51 -0.64
CA ASP A 123 16.70 -0.16 0.46
C ASP A 123 16.29 0.44 1.82
N ALA A 124 16.33 -0.35 2.88
CA ALA A 124 16.02 0.11 4.24
C ALA A 124 16.95 1.27 4.68
N SER A 125 18.19 1.29 4.19
CA SER A 125 19.17 2.34 4.47
C SER A 125 18.86 3.68 3.79
N GLU A 126 18.10 3.67 2.71
CA GLU A 126 17.73 4.85 1.91
C GLU A 126 16.41 5.48 2.37
N LEU A 127 15.73 4.85 3.32
CA LEU A 127 14.47 5.35 3.85
C LEU A 127 14.68 6.51 4.83
N PRO A 128 13.82 7.53 4.78
CA PRO A 128 13.73 8.55 5.81
C PRO A 128 13.62 7.93 7.22
N GLU A 129 14.22 8.56 8.23
CA GLU A 129 14.25 8.04 9.60
C GLU A 129 12.85 7.80 10.18
N ASN A 130 11.86 8.63 9.82
CA ASN A 130 10.48 8.47 10.27
C ASN A 130 9.79 7.21 9.71
N CYS A 131 10.29 6.64 8.61
CA CYS A 131 9.74 5.41 8.03
C CYS A 131 10.29 4.14 8.68
N LYS A 132 11.51 4.19 9.22
CA LYS A 132 12.22 2.99 9.72
C LYS A 132 11.47 2.19 10.80
N PRO A 133 10.74 2.80 11.76
CA PRO A 133 9.97 2.06 12.76
C PRO A 133 8.85 1.18 12.18
N TYR A 134 8.43 1.44 10.93
CA TYR A 134 7.32 0.74 10.28
C TYR A 134 7.80 -0.37 9.34
N ILE A 135 9.11 -0.61 9.23
CA ILE A 135 9.66 -1.68 8.39
C ILE A 135 9.35 -3.04 9.03
N GLU A 136 8.54 -3.83 8.33
CA GLU A 136 8.21 -5.20 8.71
C GLU A 136 9.15 -6.21 8.02
N VAL A 137 9.49 -5.95 6.75
CA VAL A 137 10.34 -6.83 5.93
C VAL A 137 11.30 -5.99 5.10
N ALA A 138 12.58 -6.37 5.07
CA ALA A 138 13.61 -5.78 4.23
C ALA A 138 14.30 -6.86 3.36
N LEU A 139 14.45 -6.62 2.06
CA LEU A 139 14.92 -7.58 1.03
C LEU A 139 16.05 -7.04 0.12
#